data_AF-A0A371HLC0-F1
#
_entry.id   AF-A0A371HLC0-F1
#
_cell.length_a   1.000
_cell.length_b   1.000
_cell.length_c   1.000
_cell.angle_alpha   90.00
_cell.angle_beta   90.00
_cell.angle_gamma   90.00
#
_symmetry.space_group_name_H-M   'P 1'
#
loop_
_entity.id
_entity.type
_entity.pdbx_description
1 polymer ?
#
loop_
_entity_poly.entity_id
_entity_poly.type
_entity_poly.pdbx_seq_one_letter_code
_entity_poly.pdbx_strand_id
1 'polypeptide(L)'
;MCHCLLVSLGAKLVIQEKRKQGEEKQRAAREETNKLLTTRFIREVLYPTWLANVVMVKKASDKWRMCTNYTDLNKACPKDPYSLPSINQLVDVVSSFALMSFMDAYSGYN
;
A
#
# COMPACT_ATOMS: atom_id res chain seq x y z
N MET A 1 -17.04 0.57 0.04
CA MET A 1 -16.25 1.33 1.04
C MET A 1 -15.08 1.94 0.27
N CYS A 2 -14.90 3.26 0.27
CA CYS A 2 -13.83 3.93 -0.47
C CYS A 2 -12.90 4.61 0.53
N HIS A 3 -11.59 4.40 0.39
CA HIS A 3 -10.61 5.11 1.20
C HIS A 3 -10.27 6.45 0.54
N CYS A 4 -10.50 7.54 1.26
CA CYS A 4 -10.20 8.89 0.79
C CYS A 4 -8.90 9.39 1.43
N LEU A 5 -7.89 9.66 0.62
CA LEU A 5 -6.65 10.27 1.08
C LEU A 5 -6.82 11.78 1.18
N LEU A 6 -6.59 12.33 2.36
CA LEU A 6 -6.51 13.78 2.57
C LEU A 6 -5.12 14.25 2.16
N VAL A 7 -5.03 15.16 1.20
CA VAL A 7 -3.78 15.80 0.78
C VAL A 7 -3.78 17.23 1.30
N SER A 8 -2.70 17.63 1.96
CA SER A 8 -2.59 18.98 2.56
C SER A 8 -2.75 20.07 1.50
N LEU A 9 -3.48 21.13 1.85
CA LEU A 9 -3.72 22.27 0.96
C LEU A 9 -2.36 22.92 0.63
N GLY A 10 -2.01 22.98 -0.67
CA GLY A 10 -0.72 23.50 -1.13
C GLY A 10 0.42 22.47 -1.19
N ALA A 11 0.15 21.18 -0.98
CA ALA A 11 1.16 20.14 -1.18
C ALA A 11 1.68 20.14 -2.62
N LYS A 12 3.01 20.05 -2.76
CA LYS A 12 3.66 19.98 -4.07
C LYS A 12 3.31 18.65 -4.75
N LEU A 13 2.69 18.73 -5.92
CA LEU A 13 2.46 17.57 -6.78
C LEU A 13 3.81 16.98 -7.22
N VAL A 14 3.98 15.67 -7.07
CA VAL A 14 5.22 14.98 -7.46
C VAL A 14 4.94 13.94 -8.53
N ILE A 15 5.61 14.13 -9.66
CA ILE A 15 5.75 13.12 -10.71
C ILE A 15 7.17 12.59 -10.62
N GLN A 16 7.34 11.38 -10.07
CA GLN A 16 8.65 10.77 -9.97
C GLN A 16 9.11 10.28 -11.35
N GLU A 17 10.36 10.57 -11.70
CA GLU A 17 10.96 10.03 -12.92
C GLU A 17 11.07 8.50 -12.86
N LYS A 18 10.76 7.85 -13.99
CA LYS A 18 10.82 6.40 -14.11
C LYS A 18 12.25 5.91 -13.92
N ARG A 19 12.44 5.06 -12.92
CA ARG A 19 13.73 4.41 -12.67
C ARG A 19 14.03 3.32 -13.70
N LYS A 20 15.29 3.22 -14.14
CA LYS A 20 15.77 2.08 -14.92
C LYS A 20 15.83 0.85 -14.01
N GLN A 21 15.26 -0.26 -14.48
CA GLN A 21 15.28 -1.54 -13.78
C GLN A 21 15.90 -2.60 -14.68
N GLY A 22 16.57 -3.60 -14.10
CA GLY A 22 17.05 -4.76 -14.85
C GLY A 22 15.90 -5.59 -15.43
N GLU A 23 16.17 -6.37 -16.47
CA GLU A 23 15.15 -7.10 -17.23
C GLU A 23 14.29 -8.05 -16.38
N GLU A 24 14.92 -8.77 -15.44
CA GLU A 24 14.22 -9.68 -14.51
C GLU A 24 13.14 -8.92 -13.71
N LYS A 25 13.49 -7.75 -13.17
CA LYS A 25 12.57 -6.90 -12.40
C LYS A 25 11.45 -6.36 -13.27
N GLN A 26 11.77 -5.94 -14.49
CA GLN A 26 10.76 -5.43 -15.43
C GLN A 26 9.75 -6.51 -15.81
N ARG A 27 10.21 -7.74 -16.04
CA ARG A 27 9.33 -8.87 -16.35
C ARG A 27 8.39 -9.16 -15.19
N ALA A 28 8.94 -9.32 -13.98
CA ALA A 28 8.14 -9.54 -12.79
C ALA A 28 7.13 -8.40 -12.51
N ALA A 29 7.53 -7.14 -12.72
CA ALA A 29 6.64 -6.00 -12.56
C ALA A 29 5.47 -6.03 -13.55
N ARG A 30 5.71 -6.39 -14.81
CA ARG A 30 4.65 -6.54 -15.83
C ARG A 30 3.68 -7.66 -15.47
N GLU A 31 4.18 -8.81 -15.04
CA GLU A 31 3.34 -9.94 -14.61
C GLU A 31 2.43 -9.56 -13.44
N GLU A 32 2.97 -8.92 -12.40
CA GLU A 32 2.17 -8.46 -11.26
C GLU A 32 1.15 -7.37 -11.68
N THR A 33 1.55 -6.42 -12.53
CA THR A 33 0.64 -5.39 -13.05
C THR A 33 -0.55 -6.00 -13.82
N ASN A 34 -0.29 -7.00 -14.66
CA ASN A 34 -1.33 -7.70 -15.42
C ASN A 34 -2.32 -8.44 -14.49
N LYS A 35 -1.82 -9.05 -13.41
CA LYS A 35 -2.69 -9.68 -12.40
C LYS A 35 -3.59 -8.65 -11.71
N LEU A 36 -3.04 -7.48 -11.35
CA LEU A 36 -3.79 -6.39 -10.72
C LEU A 36 -4.84 -5.78 -11.67
N LEU A 37 -4.53 -5.68 -12.97
CA LEU A 37 -5.50 -5.25 -13.99
C LEU A 37 -6.63 -6.29 -14.16
N THR A 38 -6.28 -7.57 -14.23
CA THR A 38 -7.25 -8.67 -14.40
C THR A 38 -8.24 -8.74 -13.23
N THR A 39 -7.74 -8.55 -12.00
CA THR A 39 -8.55 -8.48 -10.77
C THR A 39 -9.29 -7.16 -10.59
N ARG A 40 -9.06 -6.18 -11.48
CA ARG A 40 -9.63 -4.82 -11.44
C ARG A 40 -9.27 -4.01 -10.19
N PHE A 41 -8.19 -4.35 -9.50
CA PHE A 41 -7.65 -3.55 -8.40
C PHE A 41 -7.00 -2.25 -8.89
N ILE A 42 -6.46 -2.26 -10.11
CA ILE A 42 -5.92 -1.06 -10.76
C ILE A 42 -6.59 -0.81 -12.11
N ARG A 43 -6.50 0.43 -12.59
CA ARG A 43 -6.96 0.85 -13.91
C ARG A 43 -5.96 1.81 -14.53
N GLU A 44 -5.96 1.90 -15.85
CA GLU A 44 -5.19 2.92 -16.55
C GLU A 44 -5.76 4.32 -16.28
N VAL A 45 -4.86 5.29 -16.17
CA VAL A 45 -5.20 6.70 -15.93
C VAL A 45 -4.44 7.55 -16.95
N LEU A 46 -5.18 8.43 -17.64
CA LEU A 46 -4.61 9.42 -18.54
C LEU A 46 -4.30 10.70 -17.76
N TYR A 47 -3.13 11.27 -17.99
CA TYR A 47 -2.66 12.53 -17.39
C TYR A 47 -2.67 12.55 -15.84
N PRO A 48 -1.88 11.70 -15.18
CA PRO A 48 -1.81 11.68 -13.72
C PRO A 48 -1.14 12.94 -13.17
N THR A 49 -1.73 13.53 -12.13
CA THR A 49 -1.14 14.64 -11.36
C THR A 49 -0.08 14.18 -10.36
N TRP A 50 -0.16 12.93 -9.93
CA TRP A 50 0.80 12.25 -9.05
C TRP A 50 1.32 10.98 -9.72
N LEU A 51 2.63 10.78 -9.70
CA LEU A 51 3.23 9.54 -10.20
C LEU A 51 4.28 9.03 -9.21
N ALA A 52 4.03 7.85 -8.65
CA ALA A 52 4.96 7.16 -7.76
C ALA A 52 5.66 6.01 -8.50
N ASN A 53 6.95 5.84 -8.25
CA ASN A 53 7.72 4.75 -8.82
C ASN A 53 7.34 3.40 -8.21
N VAL A 54 7.41 2.37 -9.06
CA VAL A 54 7.34 0.97 -8.63
C VAL A 54 8.74 0.47 -8.27
N VAL A 55 8.84 -0.22 -7.16
CA VAL A 55 10.04 -0.86 -6.62
C VAL A 55 9.79 -2.34 -6.49
N MET A 56 10.68 -3.16 -7.07
CA MET A 56 10.62 -4.61 -6.96
C MET A 56 11.54 -5.09 -5.84
N VAL A 57 10.99 -5.86 -4.90
CA VAL A 57 11.71 -6.41 -3.74
C VAL A 57 11.61 -7.93 -3.76
N LYS A 58 12.71 -8.66 -3.53
CA LYS A 58 12.65 -10.11 -3.32
C LYS A 58 12.24 -10.41 -1.88
N LYS A 59 11.23 -11.26 -1.70
CA LYS A 59 10.90 -11.86 -0.39
C LYS A 59 11.91 -12.97 -0.07
N ALA A 60 11.99 -13.35 1.21
CA ALA A 60 12.76 -14.53 1.64
C ALA A 60 12.29 -15.84 0.97
N SER A 61 11.07 -15.87 0.45
CA SER A 61 10.52 -16.98 -0.34
C SER A 61 10.97 -16.97 -1.82
N ASP A 62 12.00 -16.22 -2.17
CA ASP A 62 12.49 -15.94 -3.54
C ASP A 62 11.48 -15.35 -4.54
N LYS A 63 10.28 -14.99 -4.07
CA LYS A 63 9.24 -14.37 -4.90
C LYS A 63 9.44 -12.85 -4.96
N TRP A 64 9.22 -12.29 -6.15
CA TRP A 64 9.15 -10.84 -6.33
C TRP A 64 7.89 -10.25 -5.70
N ARG A 65 8.03 -9.10 -5.04
CA ARG A 65 6.93 -8.27 -4.55
C ARG A 65 7.01 -6.90 -5.21
N MET A 66 5.92 -6.48 -5.82
CA MET A 66 5.74 -5.13 -6.33
C MET A 66 5.36 -4.19 -5.18
N CYS A 67 6.13 -3.13 -4.98
CA CYS A 67 5.88 -2.09 -3.98
C CYS A 67 5.82 -0.72 -4.66
N THR A 68 4.87 0.13 -4.30
CA THR A 68 4.80 1.50 -4.81
C THR A 68 5.43 2.46 -3.80
N ASN A 69 6.35 3.31 -4.27
CA ASN A 69 7.05 4.27 -3.41
C ASN A 69 6.18 5.51 -3.14
N TYR A 70 5.29 5.41 -2.17
CA TYR A 70 4.42 6.52 -1.73
C TYR A 70 5.12 7.55 -0.83
N THR A 71 6.45 7.59 -0.75
CA THR A 71 7.16 8.51 0.17
C THR A 71 6.72 9.97 0.02
N ASP A 72 6.59 10.48 -1.21
CA ASP A 72 6.20 11.88 -1.42
C ASP A 72 4.71 12.11 -1.18
N LEU A 73 3.87 11.12 -1.50
CA LEU A 73 2.44 11.15 -1.19
C LEU A 73 2.20 11.15 0.33
N ASN A 74 2.90 10.28 1.06
CA ASN A 74 2.80 10.17 2.51
C ASN A 74 3.27 11.43 3.24
N LYS A 75 4.22 12.19 2.67
CA LYS A 75 4.63 13.51 3.20
C LYS A 75 3.55 14.57 3.00
N ALA A 76 2.74 14.44 1.95
CA ALA A 76 1.66 15.36 1.64
C ALA A 76 0.39 15.08 2.45
N CYS A 77 0.19 13.83 2.88
CA CYS A 77 -0.91 13.44 3.75
C CYS A 77 -0.66 13.89 5.21
N PRO A 78 -1.66 14.45 5.90
CA PRO A 78 -1.58 14.67 7.34
C PRO A 78 -1.49 13.32 8.06
N LYS A 79 -0.85 13.30 9.23
CA LYS A 79 -0.81 12.09 10.07
C LYS A 79 -2.21 11.72 10.52
N ASP A 80 -2.47 10.42 10.61
CA ASP A 80 -3.72 9.89 11.13
C ASP A 80 -3.96 10.41 12.56
N PRO A 81 -5.10 11.08 12.83
CA PRO A 81 -5.42 11.54 14.18
C PRO A 81 -5.77 10.40 15.13
N TYR A 82 -6.08 9.20 14.64
CA TYR A 82 -6.44 8.07 15.49
C TYR A 82 -5.19 7.35 15.97
N SER A 83 -4.87 7.51 17.25
CA SER A 83 -3.84 6.70 17.91
C SER A 83 -4.30 5.24 17.96
N LEU A 84 -3.36 4.32 17.73
CA LEU A 84 -3.61 2.90 17.97
C LEU A 84 -4.08 2.72 19.43
N PRO A 85 -5.13 1.92 19.67
CA PRO A 85 -5.59 1.62 21.02
C PRO A 85 -4.48 0.97 21.84
N SER A 86 -4.48 1.23 23.15
CA SER A 86 -3.49 0.65 24.07
C SER A 86 -3.59 -0.88 24.05
N ILE A 87 -2.44 -1.55 23.85
CA ILE A 87 -2.41 -3.01 23.82
C ILE A 87 -2.92 -3.62 25.13
N ASN A 88 -2.62 -2.99 26.27
CA ASN A 88 -3.09 -3.47 27.58
C ASN A 88 -4.62 -3.38 27.67
N GLN A 89 -5.21 -2.28 27.19
CA GLN A 89 -6.67 -2.15 27.15
C GLN A 89 -7.31 -3.22 26.26
N LEU A 90 -6.71 -3.52 25.10
CA LEU A 90 -7.20 -4.58 24.23
C LEU A 90 -7.11 -5.96 24.91
N VAL A 91 -6.00 -6.26 25.57
CA VAL A 91 -5.80 -7.54 26.27
C VAL A 91 -6.77 -7.68 27.44
N ASP A 92 -6.94 -6.64 28.25
CA ASP A 92 -7.85 -6.65 29.41
C ASP A 92 -9.30 -6.88 28.96
N VAL A 93 -9.74 -6.19 27.89
CA VAL A 93 -11.07 -6.39 27.31
C VAL A 93 -11.24 -7.85 26.88
N VAL A 94 -10.27 -8.41 26.16
CA VAL A 94 -10.41 -9.77 25.61
C VAL A 94 -10.27 -10.86 26.69
N SER A 95 -9.55 -10.61 27.78
CA SER A 95 -9.32 -11.58 28.87
C SER A 95 -10.60 -12.02 29.59
N SER A 96 -11.68 -11.23 29.51
CA SER A 96 -12.97 -11.51 30.14
C SER A 96 -13.87 -12.46 29.35
N PHE A 97 -13.49 -12.83 28.12
CA PHE A 97 -14.30 -13.70 27.26
C PHE A 97 -13.84 -15.16 27.33
N ALA A 98 -14.80 -16.09 27.36
CA ALA A 98 -14.53 -17.53 27.44
C ALA A 98 -13.99 -18.16 26.14
N LEU A 99 -14.13 -17.47 25.00
CA LEU A 99 -13.66 -17.92 23.69
C LEU A 99 -13.11 -16.74 22.90
N MET A 100 -11.98 -16.96 22.22
CA MET A 100 -11.33 -15.99 21.35
C MET A 100 -11.14 -16.60 19.96
N SER A 101 -11.46 -15.85 18.91
CA SER A 101 -11.17 -16.22 17.52
C SER A 101 -10.30 -15.13 16.88
N PHE A 102 -9.35 -15.55 16.05
CA PHE A 102 -8.45 -14.65 15.33
C PHE A 102 -8.75 -14.72 13.84
N MET A 103 -9.01 -13.56 13.22
CA MET A 103 -9.21 -13.46 11.77
C MET A 103 -7.99 -12.81 11.15
N ASP A 104 -7.40 -13.48 10.15
CA ASP A 104 -6.31 -12.92 9.37
C ASP A 104 -6.87 -12.08 8.21
N ALA A 105 -6.58 -10.78 8.24
CA ALA A 105 -6.95 -9.82 7.20
C ALA A 105 -5.75 -9.51 6.27
N TYR A 106 -4.85 -10.47 6.03
CA TYR A 106 -3.64 -10.29 5.21
C TYR A 106 -3.88 -9.58 3.86
N SER A 107 -5.02 -9.84 3.22
CA SER A 107 -5.40 -9.24 1.94
C SER A 107 -6.33 -8.04 2.05
N GLY A 108 -6.63 -7.54 3.24
CA GLY A 108 -7.63 -6.48 3.47
C GLY A 108 -7.29 -5.11 2.87
N TYR A 109 -6.08 -4.94 2.34
CA TYR A 109 -5.67 -3.72 1.64
C TYR A 109 -6.13 -3.65 0.17
N ASN A 110 -6.37 -4.80 -0.48
CA ASN A 110 -6.77 -4.89 -1.88
C ASN A 110 -8.25 -5.28 -1.99
#